data_AF-A0AAW4RUS0-F1
#
_entry.id   AF-A0AAW4RUS0-F1
#
_cell.length_a   1.000
_cell.length_b   1.000
_cell.length_c   1.000
_cell.angle_alpha   90.00
_cell.angle_beta   90.00
_cell.angle_gamma   90.00
#
_symmetry.space_group_name_H-M   'P 1'
#
loop_
_entity.id
_entity.type
_entity.pdbx_description
1 polymer ?
#
loop_
_entity_poly.entity_id
_entity_poly.type
_entity_poly.pdbx_seq_one_letter_code
_entity_poly.pdbx_strand_id
1 'polypeptide(L)'
;MALLPHDVEALLGLSLQAVYELDTALTRGDNGAMAQDKIDAIKHLLVQLRPDLPRDAFERHTQATPGAIPSWGQAGEFVMEVEGIRVHVQCDAADVWDGNQVHLHFQYNSVDLDRPFFSETGFRSHFVHWPVHEIAGMTQLDVARNEYLRLLNPTSPKVKPLKLRPLDLDSRRRLSQSPLASWLANLSPAPNRTPTTLTDNGTAMTDISEDQLHLDLPADTFDGELNPGGMKAIKMSARRSDAFVFLAPERLIVQPSLNVRVRSQTYIDRVRGLADAMKVQGFRIDRPISCYVEARTDAGGMKENVVVVADGHTRLEAVHLARAEGADLPEIPVCLLPGSTSMDDVLAGLVVSNSGCPLTMLEQSIVVKRLQHRGYSNAEIGRRVGNSGAYVDTLTVLAAAPVYLQQLVASERIAGTTVVALIREVGPTKAVERVAAEQERLMAAGKADAKLRPKQLEVPGIKPSPAVRRAAVRLYDAVNSIKGDPGFDQLSEANRALIDMLLDTITSDEAKRGAGKNQNLASRFAHELAVKKAAANAA
;
A
#
# COMPACT_ATOMS: atom_id res chain seq x y z
N MET A 1 37.70 47.33 16.32
CA MET A 1 36.70 46.52 17.04
C MET A 1 36.43 47.17 18.38
N ALA A 2 35.18 47.54 18.67
CA ALA A 2 34.79 47.91 20.03
C ALA A 2 35.04 46.73 20.98
N LEU A 3 35.41 46.98 22.24
CA LEU A 3 35.54 45.90 23.22
C LEU A 3 34.17 45.24 23.40
N LEU A 4 34.07 43.95 23.07
CA LEU A 4 32.89 43.16 23.38
C LEU A 4 32.79 42.97 24.91
N PRO A 5 31.59 43.10 25.50
CA PRO A 5 31.39 42.88 26.92
C PRO A 5 31.71 41.42 27.28
N HIS A 6 32.26 41.18 28.46
CA HIS A 6 32.54 39.83 28.97
C HIS A 6 31.40 39.30 29.85
N ASP A 7 30.19 39.83 29.63
CA ASP A 7 28.95 39.46 30.31
C ASP A 7 27.99 38.86 29.29
N VAL A 8 27.38 37.72 29.64
CA VAL A 8 26.57 36.92 28.71
C VAL A 8 25.28 37.64 28.33
N GLU A 9 24.62 38.31 29.27
CA GLU A 9 23.37 39.02 29.02
C GLU A 9 23.60 40.23 28.10
N ALA A 10 24.66 40.99 28.36
CA ALA A 10 25.10 42.09 27.49
C ALA A 10 25.50 41.62 26.09
N LEU A 11 26.17 40.45 25.97
CA LEU A 11 26.52 39.86 24.67
C LEU A 11 25.29 39.40 23.88
N LEU A 12 24.31 38.79 24.56
CA LEU A 12 23.05 38.42 23.93
C LEU A 12 22.31 39.67 23.43
N GLY A 13 22.25 40.75 24.22
CA GLY A 13 21.70 42.04 23.77
C GLY A 13 22.39 42.62 22.52
N LEU A 14 23.72 42.50 22.42
CA LEU A 14 24.47 42.92 21.23
C LEU A 14 24.29 41.99 20.02
N SER A 15 23.88 40.75 20.24
CA SER A 15 23.70 39.75 19.18
C SER A 15 22.63 40.18 18.20
N LEU A 16 21.47 40.65 18.70
CA LEU A 16 20.38 41.12 17.85
C LEU A 16 20.75 42.39 17.08
N GLN A 17 21.49 43.31 17.72
CA GLN A 17 21.99 44.50 17.05
C GLN A 17 22.94 44.16 15.90
N ALA A 18 23.89 43.24 16.10
CA ALA A 18 24.82 42.81 15.06
C ALA A 18 24.10 42.15 13.87
N VAL A 19 23.04 41.39 14.14
CA VAL A 19 22.18 40.79 13.11
C VAL A 19 21.44 41.85 12.29
N TYR A 20 20.91 42.91 12.92
CA TYR A 20 20.28 44.02 12.18
C TYR A 20 21.27 44.90 11.42
N GLU A 21 22.51 45.02 11.90
CA GLU A 21 23.59 45.66 11.15
C GLU A 21 23.90 44.88 9.86
N LEU A 22 23.95 43.54 9.94
CA LEU A 22 24.13 42.67 8.78
C LEU A 22 22.96 42.81 7.80
N ASP A 23 21.73 42.78 8.30
CA ASP A 23 20.53 42.98 7.48
C ASP A 23 20.53 44.32 6.74
N THR A 24 20.90 45.39 7.43
CA THR A 24 21.00 46.73 6.85
C THR A 24 22.05 46.78 5.73
N ALA A 25 23.20 46.13 5.94
CA ALA A 25 24.28 46.09 4.94
C ALA A 25 23.84 45.31 3.69
N LEU A 26 23.33 44.09 3.86
CA LEU A 26 22.92 43.24 2.74
C LEU A 26 21.74 43.84 1.97
N THR A 27 20.78 44.46 2.66
CA THR A 27 19.66 45.18 2.02
C THR A 27 20.16 46.36 1.17
N ARG A 28 21.28 47.00 1.52
CA ARG A 28 21.91 48.06 0.71
C ARG A 28 22.79 47.54 -0.43
N GLY A 29 23.04 46.23 -0.48
CA GLY A 29 24.01 45.62 -1.39
C GLY A 29 25.47 45.77 -0.94
N ASP A 30 25.71 46.17 0.31
CA ASP A 30 27.04 46.21 0.91
C ASP A 30 27.46 44.79 1.32
N ASN A 31 28.77 44.50 1.32
CA ASN A 31 29.30 43.15 1.55
C ASN A 31 28.99 42.52 2.92
N GLY A 32 28.47 43.25 3.90
CA GLY A 32 28.10 42.73 5.22
C GLY A 32 29.26 42.20 6.08
N ALA A 33 30.50 42.17 5.57
CA ALA A 33 31.62 41.45 6.18
C ALA A 33 31.93 41.93 7.61
N MET A 34 31.90 43.24 7.86
CA MET A 34 32.13 43.79 9.20
C MET A 34 31.07 43.37 10.22
N ALA A 35 29.81 43.25 9.80
CA ALA A 35 28.73 42.78 10.66
C ALA A 35 28.83 41.27 10.89
N GLN A 36 29.22 40.50 9.86
CA GLN A 36 29.49 39.07 9.98
C GLN A 36 30.65 38.79 10.96
N ASP A 37 31.78 39.48 10.82
CA ASP A 37 32.92 39.38 11.74
C ASP A 37 32.52 39.67 13.19
N LYS A 38 31.61 40.64 13.39
CA LYS A 38 31.06 40.97 14.71
C LYS A 38 30.18 39.84 15.25
N ILE A 39 29.34 39.23 14.42
CA ILE A 39 28.52 38.06 14.78
C ILE A 39 29.42 36.88 15.18
N ASP A 40 30.43 36.56 14.38
CA ASP A 40 31.34 35.46 14.64
C ASP A 40 32.17 35.68 15.91
N ALA A 41 32.64 36.91 16.15
CA ALA A 41 33.31 37.28 17.38
C ALA A 41 32.40 37.11 18.62
N ILE A 42 31.13 37.48 18.53
CA ILE A 42 30.15 37.26 19.60
C ILE A 42 29.92 35.77 19.84
N LYS A 43 29.70 34.97 18.78
CA LYS A 43 29.52 33.51 18.89
C LYS A 43 30.73 32.85 19.56
N HIS A 44 31.94 33.20 19.14
CA HIS A 44 33.17 32.68 19.74
C HIS A 44 33.30 33.06 21.22
N LEU A 45 33.01 34.31 21.58
CA LEU A 45 33.11 34.75 22.98
C LEU A 45 32.05 34.11 23.87
N LEU A 46 30.82 33.90 23.38
CA LEU A 46 29.77 33.19 24.11
C LEU A 46 30.20 31.75 24.46
N VAL A 47 30.80 31.03 23.51
CA VAL A 47 31.33 29.67 23.74
C VAL A 47 32.47 29.68 24.76
N GLN A 48 33.35 30.69 24.74
CA GLN A 48 34.44 30.81 25.70
C GLN A 48 33.94 31.10 27.12
N LEU A 49 32.97 32.01 27.26
CA LEU A 49 32.43 32.41 28.58
C LEU A 49 31.50 31.35 29.18
N ARG A 50 30.75 30.64 28.34
CA ARG A 50 29.78 29.62 28.75
C ARG A 50 29.82 28.40 27.83
N PRO A 51 30.83 27.52 28.00
CA PRO A 51 30.97 26.31 27.19
C PRO A 51 29.83 25.29 27.41
N ASP A 52 29.04 25.47 28.47
CA ASP A 52 27.85 24.68 28.80
C ASP A 52 26.58 25.13 28.05
N LEU A 53 26.60 26.28 27.36
CA LEU A 53 25.46 26.70 26.55
C LEU A 53 25.22 25.71 25.39
N PRO A 54 23.95 25.47 25.02
CA PRO A 54 23.62 24.78 23.79
C PRO A 54 24.34 25.44 22.59
N ARG A 55 24.81 24.62 21.64
CA ARG A 55 25.56 25.11 20.47
C ARG A 55 24.78 26.16 19.66
N ASP A 56 23.46 26.10 19.70
CA ASP A 56 22.52 26.96 18.99
C ASP A 56 21.96 28.11 19.88
N ALA A 57 22.59 28.42 21.02
CA ALA A 57 22.10 29.45 21.94
C ALA A 57 22.05 30.84 21.30
N PHE A 58 23.03 31.18 20.44
CA PHE A 58 23.02 32.44 19.69
C PHE A 58 21.83 32.46 18.72
N GLU A 59 21.69 31.40 17.91
CA GLU A 59 20.64 31.29 16.89
C GLU A 59 19.25 31.32 17.52
N ARG A 60 19.04 30.66 18.67
CA ARG A 60 17.78 30.72 19.41
C ARG A 60 17.47 32.12 19.96
N HIS A 61 18.48 32.86 20.38
CA HIS A 61 18.30 34.22 20.92
C HIS A 61 17.99 35.23 19.82
N THR A 62 18.61 35.08 18.65
CA THR A 62 18.42 35.98 17.51
C THR A 62 17.33 35.52 16.54
N GLN A 63 16.67 34.39 16.79
CA GLN A 63 15.63 33.83 15.93
C GLN A 63 14.50 34.84 15.70
N ALA A 64 14.04 34.95 14.46
CA ALA A 64 12.87 35.74 14.14
C ALA A 64 11.61 35.18 14.82
N THR A 65 10.65 36.04 15.14
CA THR A 65 9.34 35.58 15.64
C THR A 65 8.69 34.68 14.59
N PRO A 66 8.18 33.48 14.95
CA PRO A 66 7.55 32.58 13.99
C PRO A 66 6.45 33.28 13.16
N GLY A 67 6.54 33.17 11.83
CA GLY A 67 5.67 33.82 10.87
C GLY A 67 6.12 35.21 10.41
N ALA A 68 7.06 35.86 11.10
CA ALA A 68 7.69 37.08 10.62
C ALA A 68 8.78 36.77 9.59
N ILE A 69 8.96 37.67 8.62
CA ILE A 69 10.05 37.55 7.64
C ILE A 69 11.38 37.80 8.38
N PRO A 70 12.32 36.83 8.39
CA PRO A 70 13.58 36.99 9.09
C PRO A 70 14.46 38.04 8.41
N SER A 71 15.15 38.85 9.22
CA SER A 71 16.29 39.64 8.74
C SER A 71 17.41 38.72 8.27
N TRP A 72 18.32 39.17 7.40
CA TRP A 72 19.34 38.31 6.79
C TRP A 72 20.17 37.49 7.81
N GLY A 73 20.56 38.07 8.95
CA GLY A 73 21.30 37.35 10.00
C GLY A 73 20.45 36.51 10.97
N GLN A 74 19.15 36.34 10.71
CA GLN A 74 18.23 35.56 11.56
C GLN A 74 17.87 34.22 10.91
N ALA A 75 17.82 33.18 11.73
CA ALA A 75 17.04 31.99 11.41
C ALA A 75 15.56 32.27 11.67
N GLY A 76 14.68 31.59 10.95
CA GLY A 76 13.25 31.75 11.18
C GLY A 76 12.39 30.88 10.29
N GLU A 77 11.08 31.11 10.41
CA GLU A 77 10.08 30.41 9.63
C GLU A 77 8.95 31.36 9.23
N PHE A 78 8.51 31.25 7.98
CA PHE A 78 7.46 32.08 7.41
C PHE A 78 6.70 31.31 6.32
N VAL A 79 5.57 31.85 5.87
CA VAL A 79 4.82 31.31 4.72
C VAL A 79 5.00 32.22 3.53
N MET A 80 5.26 31.62 2.38
CA MET A 80 5.16 32.29 1.09
C MET A 80 4.09 31.61 0.23
N GLU A 81 3.54 32.35 -0.72
CA GLU A 81 2.64 31.83 -1.74
C GLU A 81 3.25 32.01 -3.12
N VAL A 82 3.21 30.95 -3.93
CA VAL A 82 3.65 30.95 -5.32
C VAL A 82 2.60 30.24 -6.15
N GLU A 83 2.02 30.93 -7.14
CA GLU A 83 1.01 30.37 -8.04
C GLU A 83 -0.18 29.69 -7.31
N GLY A 84 -0.63 30.26 -6.19
CA GLY A 84 -1.73 29.70 -5.38
C GLY A 84 -1.34 28.52 -4.48
N ILE A 85 -0.04 28.23 -4.35
CA ILE A 85 0.51 27.18 -3.48
C ILE A 85 1.19 27.85 -2.29
N ARG A 86 0.71 27.55 -1.08
CA ARG A 86 1.32 28.02 0.17
C ARG A 86 2.42 27.07 0.59
N VAL A 87 3.58 27.65 0.88
CA VAL A 87 4.79 26.92 1.25
C VAL A 87 5.30 27.49 2.57
N HIS A 88 5.49 26.61 3.55
CA HIS A 88 6.12 26.95 4.82
C HIS A 88 7.63 26.82 4.62
N VAL A 89 8.31 27.95 4.74
CA VAL A 89 9.75 28.05 4.57
C VAL A 89 10.38 28.14 5.95
N GLN A 90 11.33 27.26 6.23
CA GLN A 90 12.25 27.41 7.35
C GLN A 90 13.62 27.77 6.78
N CYS A 91 14.26 28.78 7.33
CA CYS A 91 15.58 29.22 6.91
C CYS A 91 16.54 29.33 8.09
N ASP A 92 17.80 29.04 7.81
CA ASP A 92 18.91 29.32 8.73
C ASP A 92 19.34 30.78 8.57
N ALA A 93 20.07 31.30 9.56
CA ALA A 93 20.70 32.62 9.44
C ALA A 93 21.66 32.64 8.25
N ALA A 94 21.59 33.71 7.46
CA ALA A 94 22.48 33.87 6.32
C ALA A 94 23.93 34.00 6.77
N ASP A 95 24.83 33.33 6.05
CA ASP A 95 26.26 33.38 6.29
C ASP A 95 26.95 34.02 5.09
N VAL A 96 27.76 35.05 5.33
CA VAL A 96 28.48 35.77 4.27
C VAL A 96 29.86 35.16 4.09
N TRP A 97 30.09 34.52 2.95
CA TRP A 97 31.39 33.95 2.61
C TRP A 97 32.10 34.84 1.58
N ASP A 98 33.40 35.07 1.80
CA ASP A 98 34.30 35.88 0.96
C ASP A 98 33.94 37.38 0.79
N GLY A 99 32.80 37.83 1.34
CA GLY A 99 32.32 39.20 1.23
C GLY A 99 31.58 39.52 -0.08
N ASN A 100 31.34 38.54 -0.95
CA ASN A 100 30.62 38.77 -2.20
C ASN A 100 29.44 37.81 -2.40
N GLN A 101 29.31 36.76 -1.58
CA GLN A 101 28.22 35.80 -1.64
C GLN A 101 27.59 35.54 -0.27
N VAL A 102 26.29 35.27 -0.30
CA VAL A 102 25.50 34.88 0.85
C VAL A 102 25.07 33.43 0.71
N HIS A 103 25.34 32.64 1.75
CA HIS A 103 25.00 31.23 1.87
C HIS A 103 23.66 31.12 2.57
N LEU A 104 22.71 30.48 1.90
CA LEU A 104 21.34 30.34 2.39
C LEU A 104 20.93 28.88 2.36
N HIS A 105 20.20 28.47 3.40
CA HIS A 105 19.56 27.17 3.47
C HIS A 105 18.06 27.37 3.64
N PHE A 106 17.29 26.87 2.68
CA PHE A 106 15.83 26.87 2.72
C PHE A 106 15.31 25.45 2.82
N GLN A 107 14.43 25.23 3.80
CA GLN A 107 13.61 24.04 3.91
C GLN A 107 12.18 24.41 3.53
N TYR A 108 11.72 23.86 2.41
CA TYR A 108 10.37 24.08 1.90
C TYR A 108 9.46 22.93 2.34
N ASN A 109 8.37 23.28 3.02
CA ASN A 109 7.36 22.36 3.51
C ASN A 109 6.00 22.67 2.89
N SER A 110 5.25 21.63 2.53
CA SER A 110 3.86 21.76 2.09
C SER A 110 2.96 22.20 3.24
N VAL A 111 2.23 23.30 3.04
CA VAL A 111 1.18 23.77 3.97
C VAL A 111 -0.11 23.01 3.71
N ASP A 112 -0.55 23.03 2.45
CA ASP A 112 -1.80 22.46 1.96
C ASP A 112 -1.56 21.12 1.28
N LEU A 113 -2.09 20.03 1.85
CA LEU A 113 -1.83 18.66 1.41
C LEU A 113 -2.54 18.31 0.10
N ASP A 114 -3.60 19.04 -0.23
CA ASP A 114 -4.36 18.95 -1.47
C ASP A 114 -3.71 19.71 -2.64
N ARG A 115 -2.69 20.55 -2.38
CA ARG A 115 -1.95 21.30 -3.40
C ARG A 115 -0.75 20.52 -3.92
N PRO A 116 -0.37 20.69 -5.20
CA PRO A 116 0.80 20.05 -5.73
C PRO A 116 2.08 20.70 -5.17
N PHE A 117 3.13 19.91 -5.03
CA PHE A 117 4.43 20.31 -4.50
C PHE A 117 5.55 19.70 -5.34
N PHE A 118 6.75 20.28 -5.35
CA PHE A 118 7.85 19.76 -6.19
C PHE A 118 8.51 18.48 -5.66
N SER A 119 8.02 17.95 -4.53
CA SER A 119 8.49 16.74 -3.85
C SER A 119 7.28 15.96 -3.37
N GLU A 120 7.21 14.68 -3.70
CA GLU A 120 6.10 13.80 -3.32
C GLU A 120 5.98 13.68 -1.78
N THR A 121 7.10 13.89 -1.05
CA THR A 121 7.12 13.82 0.42
C THR A 121 6.59 15.06 1.14
N GLY A 122 6.29 16.14 0.40
CA GLY A 122 5.92 17.43 0.96
C GLY A 122 7.06 18.21 1.60
N PHE A 123 8.31 17.78 1.41
CA PHE A 123 9.51 18.41 1.98
C PHE A 123 10.66 18.51 0.96
N ARG A 124 11.43 19.59 1.02
CA ARG A 124 12.72 19.74 0.33
C ARG A 124 13.66 20.67 1.08
N SER A 125 14.87 20.20 1.36
CA SER A 125 16.00 21.03 1.76
C SER A 125 16.77 21.49 0.53
N HIS A 126 17.22 22.75 0.54
CA HIS A 126 17.94 23.36 -0.58
C HIS A 126 18.95 24.40 -0.08
N PHE A 127 20.22 24.18 -0.42
CA PHE A 127 21.31 25.12 -0.15
C PHE A 127 21.60 25.92 -1.42
N VAL A 128 21.77 27.23 -1.27
CA VAL A 128 22.02 28.14 -2.39
C VAL A 128 22.98 29.25 -1.99
N HIS A 129 23.76 29.71 -2.97
CA HIS A 129 24.61 30.88 -2.85
C HIS A 129 24.06 31.98 -3.76
N TRP A 130 23.92 33.18 -3.22
CA TRP A 130 23.50 34.36 -3.97
C TRP A 130 24.56 35.45 -3.88
N PRO A 131 24.93 36.11 -4.99
CA PRO A 131 25.77 37.29 -4.92
C PRO A 131 25.08 38.40 -4.11
N VAL A 132 25.83 39.09 -3.25
CA VAL A 132 25.29 40.15 -2.38
C VAL A 132 24.56 41.23 -3.19
N HIS A 133 25.09 41.60 -4.35
CA HIS A 133 24.48 42.61 -5.21
C HIS A 133 23.15 42.16 -5.86
N GLU A 134 22.91 40.84 -6.01
CA GLU A 134 21.66 40.31 -6.56
C GLU A 134 20.52 40.29 -5.54
N ILE A 135 20.85 40.30 -4.25
CA ILE A 135 19.87 40.31 -3.15
C ILE A 135 19.62 41.72 -2.57
N ALA A 136 20.32 42.74 -3.10
CA ALA A 136 20.16 44.11 -2.66
C ALA A 136 18.69 44.56 -2.81
N GLY A 137 18.11 45.11 -1.74
CA GLY A 137 16.71 45.51 -1.67
C GLY A 137 15.70 44.36 -1.57
N MET A 138 16.15 43.10 -1.51
CA MET A 138 15.27 41.93 -1.34
C MET A 138 15.19 41.52 0.13
N THR A 139 14.09 40.87 0.48
CA THR A 139 13.96 40.16 1.77
C THR A 139 14.35 38.68 1.62
N GLN A 140 14.55 37.98 2.75
CA GLN A 140 14.69 36.52 2.72
C GLN A 140 13.49 35.82 2.06
N LEU A 141 12.28 36.38 2.19
CA LEU A 141 11.09 35.87 1.52
C LEU A 141 11.18 36.00 0.00
N ASP A 142 11.66 37.15 -0.50
CA ASP A 142 11.80 37.37 -1.94
C ASP A 142 12.82 36.42 -2.55
N VAL A 143 13.94 36.18 -1.86
CA VAL A 143 14.97 35.23 -2.34
C VAL A 143 14.50 33.78 -2.23
N ALA A 144 13.81 33.39 -1.16
CA ALA A 144 13.18 32.07 -1.06
C ALA A 144 12.17 31.85 -2.21
N ARG A 145 11.36 32.86 -2.54
CA ARG A 145 10.42 32.82 -3.66
C ARG A 145 11.14 32.70 -5.01
N ASN A 146 12.16 33.51 -5.24
CA ASN A 146 12.93 33.49 -6.48
C ASN A 146 13.63 32.15 -6.69
N GLU A 147 14.20 31.58 -5.62
CA GLU A 147 14.85 30.28 -5.68
C GLU A 147 13.82 29.15 -5.88
N TYR A 148 12.65 29.22 -5.24
CA TYR A 148 11.54 28.29 -5.51
C TYR A 148 11.14 28.30 -6.99
N LEU A 149 11.00 29.48 -7.61
CA LEU A 149 10.71 29.62 -9.04
C LEU A 149 11.86 29.10 -9.92
N ARG A 150 13.12 29.33 -9.54
CA ARG A 150 14.31 28.83 -10.25
C ARG A 150 14.39 27.30 -10.22
N LEU A 151 13.95 26.66 -9.13
CA LEU A 151 13.87 25.22 -9.02
C LEU A 151 12.82 24.61 -9.97
N LEU A 152 11.69 25.30 -10.16
CA LEU A 152 10.67 24.90 -11.14
C LEU A 152 11.11 25.19 -12.58
N ASN A 153 11.79 26.32 -12.79
CA ASN A 153 12.18 26.83 -14.09
C ASN A 153 13.67 27.21 -14.11
N PRO A 154 14.58 26.22 -14.16
CA PRO A 154 16.01 26.47 -14.11
C PRO A 154 16.48 27.18 -15.38
N THR A 155 17.32 28.20 -15.21
CA THR A 155 17.88 28.98 -16.33
C THR A 155 18.92 28.20 -17.13
N SER A 156 19.59 27.22 -16.52
CA SER A 156 20.58 26.37 -17.17
C SER A 156 19.92 25.18 -17.85
N PRO A 157 20.15 24.94 -19.15
CA PRO A 157 19.57 23.80 -19.87
C PRO A 157 20.10 22.44 -19.39
N LYS A 158 21.16 22.43 -18.55
CA LYS A 158 21.74 21.21 -17.96
C LYS A 158 21.01 20.75 -16.70
N VAL A 159 20.22 21.62 -16.07
CA VAL A 159 19.48 21.31 -14.83
C VAL A 159 18.04 20.96 -15.20
N LYS A 160 17.56 19.80 -14.75
CA LYS A 160 16.17 19.39 -15.00
C LYS A 160 15.23 20.20 -14.11
N PRO A 161 14.14 20.77 -14.67
CA PRO A 161 13.11 21.42 -13.86
C PRO A 161 12.47 20.44 -12.90
N LEU A 162 12.18 20.88 -11.69
CA LEU A 162 11.27 20.14 -10.82
C LEU A 162 9.85 20.28 -11.33
N LYS A 163 9.06 19.23 -11.13
CA LYS A 163 7.65 19.22 -11.50
C LYS A 163 6.81 19.25 -10.23
N LEU A 164 5.85 20.17 -10.18
CA LEU A 164 4.79 20.13 -9.19
C LEU A 164 3.96 18.86 -9.41
N ARG A 165 3.80 18.06 -8.35
CA ARG A 165 3.02 16.82 -8.35
C ARG A 165 2.20 16.75 -7.07
N PRO A 166 1.07 16.02 -7.07
CA PRO A 166 0.43 15.63 -5.83
C PRO A 166 1.43 14.96 -4.87
N LEU A 167 1.34 15.25 -3.58
CA LEU A 167 2.08 14.49 -2.57
C LEU A 167 1.64 13.02 -2.61
N ASP A 168 2.57 12.12 -2.28
CA ASP A 168 2.25 10.70 -2.14
C ASP A 168 1.34 10.47 -0.91
N LEU A 169 0.59 9.37 -0.94
CA LEU A 169 -0.44 9.10 0.06
C LEU A 169 0.14 8.87 1.47
N ASP A 170 1.28 8.19 1.57
CA ASP A 170 1.94 7.91 2.85
C ASP A 170 2.46 9.20 3.50
N SER A 171 3.04 10.08 2.68
CA SER A 171 3.50 11.40 3.11
C SER A 171 2.34 12.32 3.50
N ARG A 172 1.22 12.32 2.75
CA ARG A 172 0.00 13.05 3.15
C ARG A 172 -0.56 12.53 4.47
N ARG A 173 -0.66 11.21 4.66
CA ARG A 173 -1.13 10.60 5.90
C ARG A 173 -0.23 10.98 7.07
N ARG A 174 1.09 10.80 6.93
CA ARG A 174 2.08 11.20 7.93
C ARG A 174 1.97 12.68 8.28
N LEU A 175 1.92 13.56 7.27
CA LEU A 175 1.81 15.00 7.47
C LEU A 175 0.45 15.41 8.07
N SER A 176 -0.65 14.73 7.76
CA SER A 176 -1.97 15.00 8.36
C SER A 176 -2.00 14.69 9.86
N GLN A 177 -1.18 13.71 10.30
CA GLN A 177 -1.04 13.32 11.71
C GLN A 177 0.01 14.14 12.45
N SER A 178 1.01 14.68 11.73
CA SER A 178 1.99 15.60 12.29
C SER A 178 1.39 17.00 12.45
N PRO A 179 1.36 17.56 13.67
CA PRO A 179 0.87 18.91 13.88
C PRO A 179 1.77 19.93 13.14
N LEU A 180 1.15 20.86 12.42
CA LEU A 180 1.85 22.06 11.95
C LEU A 180 2.25 22.93 13.14
N ALA A 181 3.26 23.79 12.93
CA ALA A 181 3.61 24.82 13.89
C ALA A 181 2.33 25.63 14.27
N SER A 182 2.12 25.88 15.56
CA SER A 182 0.86 26.41 16.07
C SER A 182 0.45 27.74 15.44
N TRP A 183 1.42 28.58 15.05
CA TRP A 183 1.16 29.86 14.40
C TRP A 183 0.59 29.71 12.97
N LEU A 184 0.83 28.59 12.28
CA LEU A 184 0.27 28.30 10.95
C LEU A 184 -1.25 28.04 11.01
N ALA A 185 -1.79 27.67 12.17
CA ALA A 185 -3.23 27.50 12.35
C ALA A 185 -4.02 28.80 12.15
N ASN A 186 -3.34 29.95 12.25
CA ASN A 186 -3.95 31.28 12.10
C ASN A 186 -4.00 31.77 10.64
N LEU A 187 -3.52 30.98 9.66
CA LEU A 187 -3.60 31.35 8.25
C LEU A 187 -5.07 31.40 7.79
N SER A 188 -5.36 32.30 6.85
CA SER A 188 -6.67 32.40 6.20
C SER A 188 -6.52 32.22 4.68
N PRO A 189 -7.13 31.18 4.07
CA PRO A 189 -7.91 30.11 4.72
C PRO A 189 -7.05 29.21 5.62
N ALA A 190 -7.65 28.45 6.54
CA ALA A 190 -6.88 27.51 7.36
C ALA A 190 -6.07 26.54 6.48
N PRO A 191 -4.89 26.05 6.93
CA PRO A 191 -4.13 25.03 6.21
C PRO A 191 -5.00 23.80 5.91
N ASN A 192 -5.05 23.36 4.65
CA ASN A 192 -5.76 22.14 4.34
C ASN A 192 -4.88 20.93 4.70
N ARG A 193 -5.20 20.29 5.83
CA ARG A 193 -4.54 19.08 6.32
C ARG A 193 -5.35 17.82 6.06
N THR A 194 -6.41 17.90 5.25
CA THR A 194 -7.14 16.70 4.85
C THR A 194 -6.25 15.84 3.94
N PRO A 195 -6.20 14.52 4.14
CA PRO A 195 -5.34 13.62 3.37
C PRO A 195 -5.84 13.40 1.92
N THR A 196 -6.95 14.01 1.51
CA THR A 196 -7.68 13.73 0.26
C THR A 196 -7.29 14.70 -0.88
N THR A 197 -7.21 14.18 -2.10
CA THR A 197 -6.93 14.94 -3.33
C THR A 197 -8.13 15.81 -3.73
N LEU A 198 -7.93 17.11 -3.95
CA LEU A 198 -8.87 17.93 -4.74
C LEU A 198 -8.67 17.63 -6.23
N THR A 199 -9.76 17.51 -6.99
CA THR A 199 -9.73 17.52 -8.46
C THR A 199 -9.83 18.96 -8.98
N ASP A 200 -9.39 19.19 -10.23
CA ASP A 200 -9.18 20.50 -10.87
C ASP A 200 -10.39 21.47 -10.91
N ASN A 201 -11.58 21.05 -10.48
CA ASN A 201 -12.82 21.84 -10.58
C ASN A 201 -13.42 22.29 -9.25
N GLY A 202 -12.68 22.24 -8.14
CA GLY A 202 -13.10 22.86 -6.87
C GLY A 202 -14.43 22.34 -6.30
N THR A 203 -14.90 21.19 -6.76
CA THR A 203 -16.12 20.56 -6.26
C THR A 203 -15.74 19.47 -5.28
N ALA A 204 -16.21 19.58 -4.05
CA ALA A 204 -16.08 18.51 -3.07
C ALA A 204 -16.83 17.28 -3.59
N MET A 205 -16.08 16.28 -4.07
CA MET A 205 -16.59 14.92 -4.08
C MET A 205 -16.77 14.52 -2.61
N THR A 206 -17.99 14.62 -2.11
CA THR A 206 -18.47 13.64 -1.12
C THR A 206 -18.70 12.32 -1.85
N ASP A 207 -17.64 11.79 -2.42
CA ASP A 207 -17.62 10.43 -2.93
C ASP A 207 -16.99 9.60 -1.83
N ILE A 208 -17.83 8.71 -1.30
CA ILE A 208 -17.47 7.38 -0.79
C ILE A 208 -16.00 7.28 -0.43
N SER A 209 -15.69 7.29 0.86
CA SER A 209 -14.40 6.86 1.41
C SER A 209 -13.53 6.06 0.43
N GLU A 210 -12.68 6.72 -0.37
CA GLU A 210 -11.65 6.03 -1.17
C GLU A 210 -10.61 5.41 -0.22
N ASP A 211 -10.53 5.93 1.01
CA ASP A 211 -9.85 5.31 2.16
C ASP A 211 -10.38 3.90 2.51
N GLN A 212 -11.54 3.48 1.98
CA GLN A 212 -12.02 2.10 2.10
C GLN A 212 -11.80 1.25 0.84
N LEU A 213 -11.42 1.85 -0.29
CA LEU A 213 -11.34 1.13 -1.57
C LEU A 213 -9.92 0.67 -1.90
N HIS A 214 -8.89 1.44 -1.53
CA HIS A 214 -7.50 1.07 -1.80
C HIS A 214 -6.91 0.28 -0.64
N LEU A 215 -7.19 -1.03 -0.63
CA LEU A 215 -6.50 -1.98 0.21
C LEU A 215 -5.17 -2.35 -0.45
N ASP A 216 -4.10 -2.47 0.33
CA ASP A 216 -2.83 -2.99 -0.17
C ASP A 216 -3.01 -4.46 -0.56
N LEU A 217 -3.06 -4.70 -1.87
CA LEU A 217 -3.18 -6.05 -2.42
C LEU A 217 -1.80 -6.71 -2.39
N PRO A 218 -1.68 -7.93 -1.85
CA PRO A 218 -0.42 -8.66 -1.89
C PRO A 218 0.07 -8.88 -3.32
N ALA A 219 1.39 -8.88 -3.50
CA ALA A 219 2.01 -9.19 -4.78
C ALA A 219 1.55 -10.55 -5.32
N ASP A 220 1.32 -10.62 -6.63
CA ASP A 220 0.90 -11.83 -7.32
C ASP A 220 2.06 -12.79 -7.63
N THR A 221 3.30 -12.32 -7.53
CA THR A 221 4.53 -13.12 -7.57
C THR A 221 5.16 -13.26 -6.19
N PHE A 222 5.91 -14.34 -6.00
CA PHE A 222 6.70 -14.58 -4.80
C PHE A 222 7.87 -15.53 -5.13
N ASP A 223 9.07 -14.95 -5.16
CA ASP A 223 10.31 -15.65 -5.57
C ASP A 223 11.17 -16.08 -4.37
N GLY A 224 10.61 -16.02 -3.16
CA GLY A 224 11.29 -16.48 -1.96
C GLY A 224 11.55 -17.99 -2.00
N GLU A 225 12.75 -18.40 -1.60
CA GLU A 225 13.10 -19.82 -1.45
C GLU A 225 13.44 -20.16 0.00
N LEU A 226 13.24 -21.42 0.37
CA LEU A 226 13.62 -21.93 1.68
C LEU A 226 15.04 -22.47 1.64
N ASN A 227 15.92 -21.92 2.48
CA ASN A 227 17.27 -22.43 2.70
C ASN A 227 17.32 -23.16 4.06
N PRO A 228 17.28 -24.51 4.09
CA PRO A 228 17.15 -25.25 5.35
C PRO A 228 18.28 -24.96 6.34
N GLY A 229 17.92 -24.50 7.54
CA GLY A 229 18.83 -24.27 8.65
C GLY A 229 18.87 -25.40 9.69
N GLY A 230 19.78 -25.26 10.64
CA GLY A 230 20.03 -26.23 11.71
C GLY A 230 18.98 -26.18 12.83
N MET A 231 17.87 -26.92 12.69
CA MET A 231 16.82 -27.04 13.72
C MET A 231 17.34 -27.41 15.13
N LYS A 232 18.40 -28.23 15.20
CA LYS A 232 19.00 -28.65 16.48
C LYS A 232 19.52 -27.46 17.29
N ALA A 233 20.13 -26.47 16.63
CA ALA A 233 20.64 -25.27 17.31
C ALA A 233 19.51 -24.44 17.94
N ILE A 234 18.39 -24.28 17.21
CA ILE A 234 17.21 -23.59 17.73
C ILE A 234 16.63 -24.33 18.93
N LYS A 235 16.43 -25.65 18.83
CA LYS A 235 15.88 -26.49 19.92
C LYS A 235 16.74 -26.49 21.20
N MET A 236 18.05 -26.29 21.10
CA MET A 236 18.96 -26.23 22.25
C MET A 236 19.03 -24.83 22.90
N SER A 237 18.66 -23.77 22.17
CA SER A 237 18.73 -22.37 22.63
C SER A 237 17.41 -21.83 23.18
N ALA A 238 16.43 -22.70 23.40
CA ALA A 238 15.07 -22.31 23.73
C ALA A 238 14.42 -23.34 24.66
N ARG A 239 13.44 -22.89 25.45
CA ARG A 239 12.63 -23.79 26.27
C ARG A 239 11.84 -24.74 25.36
N ARG A 240 11.83 -26.03 25.69
CA ARG A 240 11.22 -27.07 24.85
C ARG A 240 10.20 -27.91 25.61
N SER A 241 9.22 -28.39 24.87
CA SER A 241 8.35 -29.51 25.23
C SER A 241 8.52 -30.61 24.17
N ASP A 242 7.79 -31.72 24.28
CA ASP A 242 7.90 -32.82 23.30
C ASP A 242 7.50 -32.40 21.89
N ALA A 243 6.49 -31.54 21.74
CA ALA A 243 5.95 -31.11 20.45
C ALA A 243 6.39 -29.71 20.01
N PHE A 244 6.79 -28.83 20.94
CA PHE A 244 6.99 -27.40 20.66
C PHE A 244 8.29 -26.84 21.23
N VAL A 245 8.76 -25.78 20.60
CA VAL A 245 9.79 -24.87 21.12
C VAL A 245 9.10 -23.57 21.52
N PHE A 246 9.48 -22.98 22.65
CA PHE A 246 8.95 -21.69 23.10
C PHE A 246 9.97 -20.60 22.79
N LEU A 247 9.54 -19.59 22.04
CA LEU A 247 10.42 -18.52 21.56
C LEU A 247 9.77 -17.17 21.84
N ALA A 248 10.61 -16.18 22.15
CA ALA A 248 10.17 -14.79 22.17
C ALA A 248 9.66 -14.38 20.77
N PRO A 249 8.50 -13.69 20.66
CA PRO A 249 7.94 -13.20 19.40
C PRO A 249 8.94 -12.46 18.50
N GLU A 250 9.88 -11.71 19.08
CA GLU A 250 10.91 -10.95 18.35
C GLU A 250 11.92 -11.84 17.62
N ARG A 251 12.03 -13.13 17.99
CA ARG A 251 12.89 -14.10 17.31
C ARG A 251 12.25 -14.67 16.04
N LEU A 252 10.97 -14.39 15.79
CA LEU A 252 10.23 -14.87 14.63
C LEU A 252 10.25 -13.83 13.53
N ILE A 253 10.75 -14.23 12.36
CA ILE A 253 10.83 -13.38 11.19
C ILE A 253 9.60 -13.65 10.31
N VAL A 254 8.89 -12.59 9.93
CA VAL A 254 7.86 -12.68 8.88
C VAL A 254 8.52 -12.36 7.55
N GLN A 255 8.41 -13.28 6.59
CA GLN A 255 8.92 -13.02 5.25
C GLN A 255 8.02 -12.02 4.52
N PRO A 256 8.59 -10.92 3.99
CA PRO A 256 7.82 -9.94 3.21
C PRO A 256 7.06 -10.61 2.07
N SER A 257 5.82 -10.17 1.85
CA SER A 257 4.93 -10.66 0.79
C SER A 257 4.53 -12.13 0.86
N LEU A 258 5.01 -12.95 1.80
CA LEU A 258 4.59 -14.36 1.92
C LEU A 258 3.11 -14.46 2.30
N ASN A 259 2.68 -13.71 3.32
CA ASN A 259 1.29 -13.67 3.74
C ASN A 259 0.42 -12.96 2.69
N VAL A 260 -0.67 -13.61 2.28
CA VAL A 260 -1.60 -13.09 1.25
C VAL A 260 -2.82 -12.40 1.85
N ARG A 261 -2.93 -12.27 3.17
CA ARG A 261 -4.10 -11.66 3.79
C ARG A 261 -4.16 -10.17 3.51
N VAL A 262 -5.32 -9.71 3.02
CA VAL A 262 -5.56 -8.28 2.78
C VAL A 262 -5.89 -7.60 4.10
N ARG A 263 -5.27 -6.44 4.37
CA ARG A 263 -5.46 -5.69 5.61
C ARG A 263 -6.76 -4.87 5.62
N SER A 264 -7.90 -5.56 5.46
CA SER A 264 -9.23 -4.96 5.56
C SER A 264 -9.63 -4.67 7.01
N GLN A 265 -10.73 -3.92 7.22
CA GLN A 265 -11.27 -3.70 8.56
C GLN A 265 -11.58 -5.03 9.28
N THR A 266 -12.15 -6.00 8.56
CA THR A 266 -12.41 -7.36 9.06
C THR A 266 -11.13 -8.05 9.56
N TYR A 267 -10.00 -7.85 8.87
CA TYR A 267 -8.70 -8.36 9.31
C TYR A 267 -8.22 -7.69 10.59
N ILE A 268 -8.32 -6.36 10.66
CA ILE A 268 -7.91 -5.55 11.82
C ILE A 268 -8.73 -5.94 13.06
N ASP A 269 -10.05 -6.04 12.92
CA ASP A 269 -10.97 -6.44 13.99
C ASP A 269 -10.63 -7.84 14.52
N ARG A 270 -10.22 -8.75 13.61
CA ARG A 270 -9.78 -10.09 13.99
C ARG A 270 -8.46 -10.06 14.77
N VAL A 271 -7.46 -9.28 14.34
CA VAL A 271 -6.20 -9.12 15.08
C VAL A 271 -6.50 -8.56 16.48
N ARG A 272 -7.36 -7.54 16.56
CA ARG A 272 -7.83 -6.95 17.82
C ARG A 272 -8.48 -7.99 18.74
N GLY A 273 -9.46 -8.74 18.24
CA GLY A 273 -10.15 -9.76 19.03
C GLY A 273 -9.23 -10.88 19.52
N LEU A 274 -8.22 -11.26 18.73
CA LEU A 274 -7.18 -12.20 19.17
C LEU A 274 -6.30 -11.60 20.26
N ALA A 275 -5.88 -10.34 20.12
CA ALA A 275 -5.04 -9.67 21.11
C ALA A 275 -5.78 -9.53 22.46
N ASP A 276 -7.05 -9.15 22.44
CA ASP A 276 -7.88 -9.04 23.65
C ASP A 276 -8.08 -10.41 24.31
N ALA A 277 -8.32 -11.46 23.52
CA ALA A 277 -8.38 -12.82 24.04
C ALA A 277 -7.05 -13.24 24.68
N MET A 278 -5.91 -12.91 24.07
CA MET A 278 -4.57 -13.24 24.59
C MET A 278 -4.23 -12.51 25.89
N LYS A 279 -4.73 -11.29 26.12
CA LYS A 279 -4.58 -10.59 27.41
C LYS A 279 -5.29 -11.32 28.56
N VAL A 280 -6.42 -11.96 28.27
CA VAL A 280 -7.24 -12.63 29.29
C VAL A 280 -6.77 -14.05 29.55
N GLN A 281 -6.56 -14.85 28.51
CA GLN A 281 -6.32 -16.29 28.63
C GLN A 281 -4.89 -16.72 28.26
N GLY A 282 -4.03 -15.79 27.87
CA GLY A 282 -2.71 -16.07 27.33
C GLY A 282 -2.74 -16.63 25.90
N PHE A 283 -1.57 -17.01 25.39
CA PHE A 283 -1.46 -17.65 24.07
C PHE A 283 -1.92 -19.11 24.12
N ARG A 284 -2.79 -19.50 23.18
CA ARG A 284 -3.30 -20.87 23.06
C ARG A 284 -2.25 -21.84 22.52
N ILE A 285 -1.82 -22.78 23.36
CA ILE A 285 -0.80 -23.78 23.01
C ILE A 285 -1.28 -24.75 21.93
N ASP A 286 -2.57 -25.04 21.86
CA ASP A 286 -3.15 -25.93 20.84
C ASP A 286 -3.19 -25.31 19.43
N ARG A 287 -2.85 -24.02 19.31
CA ARG A 287 -2.77 -23.28 18.03
C ARG A 287 -1.40 -22.60 17.88
N PRO A 288 -0.30 -23.38 17.85
CA PRO A 288 1.05 -22.84 17.80
C PRO A 288 1.30 -22.06 16.50
N ILE A 289 2.42 -21.33 16.46
CA ILE A 289 2.94 -20.75 15.22
C ILE A 289 3.79 -21.80 14.53
N SER A 290 3.52 -22.08 13.25
CA SER A 290 4.33 -23.01 12.47
C SER A 290 5.45 -22.23 11.79
N CYS A 291 6.68 -22.64 12.01
CA CYS A 291 7.86 -21.94 11.49
C CYS A 291 8.81 -22.93 10.81
N TYR A 292 9.55 -22.46 9.82
CA TYR A 292 10.71 -23.16 9.30
C TYR A 292 12.00 -22.50 9.82
N VAL A 293 13.09 -23.25 9.86
CA VAL A 293 14.40 -22.72 10.24
C VAL A 293 15.17 -22.46 8.96
N GLU A 294 15.62 -21.22 8.78
CA GLU A 294 16.39 -20.78 7.62
C GLU A 294 17.85 -20.56 8.01
N ALA A 295 18.79 -21.02 7.20
CA ALA A 295 20.18 -20.60 7.29
C ALA A 295 20.34 -19.28 6.56
N ARG A 296 20.75 -18.23 7.26
CA ARG A 296 21.09 -16.92 6.69
C ARG A 296 22.55 -16.60 6.91
N THR A 297 23.09 -15.81 6.00
CA THR A 297 24.42 -15.25 6.14
C THR A 297 24.25 -13.76 6.36
N ASP A 298 24.77 -13.24 7.47
CA ASP A 298 24.75 -11.81 7.72
C ASP A 298 25.68 -11.05 6.76
N ALA A 299 25.65 -9.71 6.79
CA ALA A 299 26.51 -8.86 5.96
C ALA A 299 28.01 -9.04 6.27
N GLY A 300 28.36 -9.65 7.41
CA GLY A 300 29.73 -9.99 7.82
C GLY A 300 30.18 -11.39 7.42
N GLY A 301 29.33 -12.18 6.76
CA GLY A 301 29.65 -13.55 6.32
C GLY A 301 29.42 -14.63 7.39
N MET A 302 28.87 -14.29 8.56
CA MET A 302 28.54 -15.26 9.60
C MET A 302 27.23 -15.97 9.30
N LYS A 303 27.23 -17.30 9.44
CA LYS A 303 26.04 -18.13 9.28
C LYS A 303 25.23 -18.12 10.57
N GLU A 304 23.98 -17.70 10.47
CA GLU A 304 23.00 -17.76 11.54
C GLU A 304 21.80 -18.63 11.14
N ASN A 305 21.13 -19.20 12.16
CA ASN A 305 19.87 -19.89 11.96
C ASN A 305 18.75 -19.01 12.46
N VAL A 306 17.86 -18.60 11.57
CA VAL A 306 16.71 -17.77 11.90
C VAL A 306 15.42 -18.59 11.82
N VAL A 307 14.40 -18.17 12.58
CA VAL A 307 13.10 -18.85 12.60
C VAL A 307 12.11 -18.00 11.84
N VAL A 308 11.59 -18.52 10.73
CA VAL A 308 10.71 -17.78 9.83
C VAL A 308 9.30 -18.37 9.88
N VAL A 309 8.31 -17.49 9.92
CA VAL A 309 6.90 -17.87 10.04
C VAL A 309 6.38 -18.46 8.73
N ALA A 310 5.80 -19.64 8.80
CA ALA A 310 5.10 -20.30 7.70
C ALA A 310 3.57 -20.20 7.86
N ASP A 311 3.06 -20.44 9.07
CA ASP A 311 1.65 -20.27 9.42
C ASP A 311 1.50 -19.61 10.81
N GLY A 312 0.43 -18.83 10.96
CA GLY A 312 0.13 -18.11 12.20
C GLY A 312 0.46 -16.62 12.16
N HIS A 313 0.65 -16.02 10.99
CA HIS A 313 0.91 -14.59 10.80
C HIS A 313 -0.03 -13.67 11.60
N THR A 314 -1.35 -13.86 11.49
CA THR A 314 -2.35 -13.08 12.24
C THR A 314 -2.26 -13.32 13.75
N ARG A 315 -1.88 -14.53 14.19
CA ARG A 315 -1.67 -14.83 15.62
C ARG A 315 -0.42 -14.11 16.13
N LEU A 316 0.66 -14.10 15.36
CA LEU A 316 1.88 -13.36 15.72
C LEU A 316 1.63 -11.85 15.82
N GLU A 317 0.91 -11.28 14.86
CA GLU A 317 0.54 -9.86 14.89
C GLU A 317 -0.28 -9.51 16.12
N ALA A 318 -1.25 -10.37 16.48
CA ALA A 318 -2.04 -10.20 17.70
C ALA A 318 -1.19 -10.29 18.99
N VAL A 319 -0.16 -11.15 19.00
CA VAL A 319 0.78 -11.23 20.14
C VAL A 319 1.55 -9.92 20.30
N HIS A 320 2.06 -9.34 19.22
CA HIS A 320 2.75 -8.05 19.28
C HIS A 320 1.83 -6.94 19.78
N LEU A 321 0.59 -6.89 19.29
CA LEU A 321 -0.42 -5.94 19.74
C LEU A 321 -0.73 -6.10 21.23
N ALA A 322 -0.98 -7.34 21.69
CA ALA A 322 -1.27 -7.60 23.10
C ALA A 322 -0.11 -7.20 24.02
N ARG A 323 1.14 -7.49 23.62
CA ARG A 323 2.35 -7.11 24.38
C ARG A 323 2.58 -5.61 24.42
N ALA A 324 2.36 -4.91 23.31
CA ALA A 324 2.42 -3.45 23.28
C ALA A 324 1.42 -2.81 24.25
N GLU A 325 0.32 -3.49 24.53
CA GLU A 325 -0.74 -3.08 25.46
C GLU A 325 -0.59 -3.69 26.87
N GLY A 326 0.57 -4.26 27.18
CA GLY A 326 0.95 -4.70 28.53
C GLY A 326 0.70 -6.17 28.87
N ALA A 327 0.34 -7.02 27.90
CA ALA A 327 0.21 -8.46 28.15
C ALA A 327 1.58 -9.11 28.41
N ASP A 328 1.66 -9.93 29.46
CA ASP A 328 2.85 -10.73 29.79
C ASP A 328 2.90 -12.00 28.93
N LEU A 329 3.51 -11.89 27.75
CA LEU A 329 3.70 -12.98 26.78
C LEU A 329 5.18 -13.08 26.37
N PRO A 330 6.08 -13.49 27.27
CA PRO A 330 7.52 -13.48 27.01
C PRO A 330 7.94 -14.52 25.97
N GLU A 331 7.23 -15.64 25.88
CA GLU A 331 7.46 -16.69 24.90
C GLU A 331 6.14 -17.25 24.37
N ILE A 332 6.14 -17.70 23.11
CA ILE A 332 5.01 -18.34 22.46
C ILE A 332 5.40 -19.72 21.89
N PRO A 333 4.46 -20.68 21.83
CA PRO A 333 4.71 -22.01 21.32
C PRO A 333 4.85 -22.02 19.79
N VAL A 334 5.96 -22.60 19.34
CA VAL A 334 6.36 -22.70 17.94
C VAL A 334 6.53 -24.18 17.57
N CYS A 335 5.89 -24.56 16.47
CA CYS A 335 6.07 -25.86 15.82
C CYS A 335 7.07 -25.69 14.67
N LEU A 336 8.23 -26.35 14.77
CA LEU A 336 9.24 -26.31 13.71
C LEU A 336 8.89 -27.34 12.64
N LEU A 337 8.66 -26.86 11.41
CA LEU A 337 8.42 -27.68 10.24
C LEU A 337 9.68 -28.48 9.87
N PRO A 338 9.53 -29.69 9.31
CA PRO A 338 10.66 -30.49 8.84
C PRO A 338 11.49 -29.75 7.79
N GLY A 339 12.80 -30.01 7.75
CA GLY A 339 13.70 -29.41 6.75
C GLY A 339 13.43 -29.87 5.30
N SER A 340 12.56 -30.86 5.11
CA SER A 340 12.08 -31.32 3.80
C SER A 340 10.91 -30.49 3.25
N THR A 341 10.34 -29.58 4.05
CA THR A 341 9.27 -28.69 3.60
C THR A 341 9.82 -27.71 2.55
N SER A 342 9.19 -27.66 1.38
CA SER A 342 9.53 -26.73 0.31
C SER A 342 8.71 -25.43 0.38
N MET A 343 9.13 -24.37 -0.32
CA MET A 343 8.33 -23.15 -0.39
C MET A 343 6.95 -23.40 -1.02
N ASP A 344 6.88 -24.33 -1.98
CA ASP A 344 5.63 -24.71 -2.63
C ASP A 344 4.64 -25.32 -1.64
N ASP A 345 5.13 -26.11 -0.68
CA ASP A 345 4.33 -26.69 0.41
C ASP A 345 3.86 -25.60 1.38
N VAL A 346 4.69 -24.60 1.65
CA VAL A 346 4.29 -23.43 2.47
C VAL A 346 3.19 -22.63 1.76
N LEU A 347 3.37 -22.32 0.48
CA LEU A 347 2.38 -21.60 -0.33
C LEU A 347 1.05 -22.35 -0.42
N ALA A 348 1.07 -23.65 -0.74
CA ALA A 348 -0.14 -24.46 -0.73
C ALA A 348 -0.77 -24.54 0.67
N GLY A 349 0.08 -24.63 1.70
CA GLY A 349 -0.29 -24.63 3.11
C GLY A 349 -1.05 -23.37 3.55
N LEU A 350 -0.83 -22.22 2.91
CA LEU A 350 -1.60 -21.00 3.17
C LEU A 350 -3.10 -21.19 2.91
N VAL A 351 -3.48 -22.00 1.91
CA VAL A 351 -4.89 -22.30 1.64
C VAL A 351 -5.40 -23.41 2.56
N VAL A 352 -4.63 -24.49 2.72
CA VAL A 352 -5.07 -25.71 3.42
C VAL A 352 -5.13 -25.55 4.94
N SER A 353 -4.17 -24.86 5.55
CA SER A 353 -4.00 -24.83 7.02
C SER A 353 -4.93 -23.83 7.72
N ASN A 354 -5.67 -23.02 6.95
CA ASN A 354 -6.46 -21.90 7.44
C ASN A 354 -7.93 -22.26 7.76
N SER A 355 -8.24 -23.49 8.16
CA SER A 355 -9.62 -23.97 8.39
C SER A 355 -10.45 -23.13 9.39
N GLY A 356 -9.81 -22.52 10.39
CA GLY A 356 -10.48 -21.65 11.37
C GLY A 356 -10.81 -20.24 10.85
N CYS A 357 -10.25 -19.85 9.70
CA CYS A 357 -10.58 -18.60 8.99
C CYS A 357 -10.06 -18.74 7.55
N PRO A 358 -10.84 -19.36 6.66
CA PRO A 358 -10.41 -19.59 5.29
C PRO A 358 -10.01 -18.29 4.60
N LEU A 359 -9.03 -18.36 3.71
CA LEU A 359 -8.66 -17.24 2.86
C LEU A 359 -9.84 -16.82 1.97
N THR A 360 -9.98 -15.52 1.71
CA THR A 360 -10.99 -15.02 0.78
C THR A 360 -10.72 -15.52 -0.64
N MET A 361 -11.72 -15.43 -1.53
CA MET A 361 -11.54 -15.84 -2.92
C MET A 361 -10.39 -15.07 -3.61
N LEU A 362 -10.22 -13.78 -3.28
CA LEU A 362 -9.13 -12.97 -3.81
C LEU A 362 -7.77 -13.44 -3.26
N GLU A 363 -7.67 -13.66 -1.96
CA GLU A 363 -6.44 -14.16 -1.33
C GLU A 363 -6.03 -15.54 -1.86
N GLN A 364 -7.00 -16.45 -2.06
CA GLN A 364 -6.76 -17.74 -2.71
C GLN A 364 -6.30 -17.58 -4.16
N SER A 365 -6.85 -16.60 -4.90
CA SER A 365 -6.45 -16.34 -6.28
C SER A 365 -5.00 -15.89 -6.42
N ILE A 366 -4.49 -15.14 -5.45
CA ILE A 366 -3.08 -14.73 -5.38
C ILE A 366 -2.19 -15.95 -5.15
N VAL A 367 -2.56 -16.86 -4.23
CA VAL A 367 -1.79 -18.11 -4.00
C VAL A 367 -1.76 -18.98 -5.27
N VAL A 368 -2.90 -19.12 -5.96
CA VAL A 368 -2.96 -19.86 -7.23
C VAL A 368 -2.02 -19.25 -8.26
N LYS A 369 -2.02 -17.92 -8.41
CA LYS A 369 -1.15 -17.21 -9.37
C LYS A 369 0.33 -17.37 -9.04
N ARG A 370 0.71 -17.34 -7.75
CA ARG A 370 2.08 -17.63 -7.30
C ARG A 370 2.51 -19.06 -7.64
N LEU A 371 1.65 -20.05 -7.44
CA LEU A 371 1.95 -21.44 -7.80
C LEU A 371 2.03 -21.63 -9.33
N GLN A 372 1.23 -20.92 -10.12
CA GLN A 372 1.35 -20.92 -11.58
C GLN A 372 2.69 -20.34 -12.05
N HIS A 373 3.15 -19.24 -11.43
CA HIS A 373 4.47 -18.66 -11.72
C HIS A 373 5.61 -19.66 -11.47
N ARG A 374 5.42 -20.59 -10.52
CA ARG A 374 6.36 -21.67 -10.19
C ARG A 374 6.20 -22.91 -11.07
N GLY A 375 5.39 -22.83 -12.13
CA GLY A 375 5.29 -23.85 -13.18
C GLY A 375 4.22 -24.92 -12.97
N TYR A 376 3.38 -24.81 -11.94
CA TYR A 376 2.30 -25.79 -11.71
C TYR A 376 1.09 -25.56 -12.63
N SER A 377 0.54 -26.65 -13.15
CA SER A 377 -0.74 -26.62 -13.86
C SER A 377 -1.94 -26.48 -12.90
N ASN A 378 -3.07 -25.98 -13.39
CA ASN A 378 -4.29 -25.80 -12.57
C ASN A 378 -4.78 -27.11 -11.94
N ALA A 379 -4.57 -28.25 -12.62
CA ALA A 379 -4.91 -29.57 -12.09
C ALA A 379 -4.01 -30.00 -10.93
N GLU A 380 -2.70 -29.68 -10.99
CA GLU A 380 -1.76 -29.95 -9.90
C GLU A 380 -2.00 -29.04 -8.71
N ILE A 381 -2.23 -27.75 -8.97
CA ILE A 381 -2.59 -26.77 -7.94
C ILE A 381 -3.84 -27.23 -7.20
N GLY A 382 -4.89 -27.63 -7.93
CA GLY A 382 -6.13 -28.14 -7.34
C GLY A 382 -5.89 -29.31 -6.38
N ARG A 383 -5.04 -30.28 -6.77
CA ARG A 383 -4.65 -31.40 -5.90
C ARG A 383 -3.88 -30.94 -4.65
N ARG A 384 -2.98 -29.95 -4.79
CA ARG A 384 -2.16 -29.42 -3.68
C ARG A 384 -2.99 -28.64 -2.65
N VAL A 385 -3.92 -27.80 -3.12
CA VAL A 385 -4.70 -26.91 -2.24
C VAL A 385 -6.07 -27.48 -1.83
N GLY A 386 -6.43 -28.67 -2.31
CA GLY A 386 -7.70 -29.31 -1.99
C GLY A 386 -8.91 -28.73 -2.73
N ASN A 387 -8.71 -28.13 -3.90
CA ASN A 387 -9.76 -27.52 -4.72
C ASN A 387 -9.92 -28.25 -6.07
N SER A 388 -11.10 -28.14 -6.70
CA SER A 388 -11.29 -28.67 -8.05
C SER A 388 -10.53 -27.83 -9.08
N GLY A 389 -10.04 -28.45 -10.16
CA GLY A 389 -9.37 -27.72 -11.26
C GLY A 389 -10.25 -26.60 -11.84
N ALA A 390 -11.56 -26.84 -11.98
CA ALA A 390 -12.52 -25.83 -12.44
C ALA A 390 -12.65 -24.63 -11.48
N TYR A 391 -12.49 -24.84 -10.17
CA TYR A 391 -12.45 -23.75 -9.22
C TYR A 391 -11.12 -22.99 -9.29
N VAL A 392 -10.00 -23.69 -9.49
CA VAL A 392 -8.69 -23.05 -9.76
C VAL A 392 -8.73 -22.19 -11.03
N ASP A 393 -9.42 -22.62 -12.09
CA ASP A 393 -9.64 -21.79 -13.28
C ASP A 393 -10.43 -20.51 -12.96
N THR A 394 -11.39 -20.61 -12.05
CA THR A 394 -12.19 -19.46 -11.59
C THR A 394 -11.33 -18.49 -10.78
N LEU A 395 -10.46 -19.00 -9.90
CA LEU A 395 -9.48 -18.19 -9.18
C LEU A 395 -8.48 -17.53 -10.14
N THR A 396 -8.02 -18.24 -11.16
CA THR A 396 -7.11 -17.70 -12.19
C THR A 396 -7.70 -16.48 -12.89
N VAL A 397 -8.99 -16.54 -13.26
CA VAL A 397 -9.69 -15.40 -13.87
C VAL A 397 -9.73 -14.20 -12.93
N LEU A 398 -9.97 -14.43 -11.63
CA LEU A 398 -9.99 -13.35 -10.64
C LEU A 398 -8.60 -12.72 -10.44
N ALA A 399 -7.54 -13.52 -10.38
CA ALA A 399 -6.17 -13.03 -10.22
C ALA A 399 -5.65 -12.24 -11.44
N ALA A 400 -6.26 -12.44 -12.60
CA ALA A 400 -6.01 -11.70 -13.83
C ALA A 400 -6.97 -10.51 -14.05
N ALA A 401 -7.94 -10.30 -13.16
CA ALA A 401 -8.88 -9.19 -13.26
C ALA A 401 -8.14 -7.84 -13.12
N PRO A 402 -8.60 -6.76 -13.77
CA PRO A 402 -8.08 -5.41 -13.53
C PRO A 402 -8.06 -5.05 -12.04
N VAL A 403 -7.02 -4.34 -11.61
CA VAL A 403 -6.78 -3.98 -10.18
C VAL A 403 -8.01 -3.35 -9.54
N TYR A 404 -8.71 -2.47 -10.27
CA TYR A 404 -9.96 -1.86 -9.81
C TYR A 404 -11.02 -2.90 -9.38
N LEU A 405 -11.24 -3.96 -10.16
CA LEU A 405 -12.18 -5.03 -9.78
C LEU A 405 -11.67 -5.86 -8.61
N GLN A 406 -10.36 -6.08 -8.51
CA GLN A 406 -9.75 -6.76 -7.36
C GLN A 406 -9.94 -5.94 -6.07
N GLN A 407 -9.75 -4.63 -6.12
CA GLN A 407 -9.98 -3.70 -5.00
C GLN A 407 -11.42 -3.70 -4.53
N LEU A 408 -12.39 -3.75 -5.44
CA LEU A 408 -13.81 -3.86 -5.09
C LEU A 408 -14.15 -5.20 -4.41
N VAL A 409 -13.46 -6.28 -4.79
CA VAL A 409 -13.62 -7.58 -4.13
C VAL A 409 -12.97 -7.57 -2.75
N ALA A 410 -11.76 -6.98 -2.64
CA ALA A 410 -11.01 -6.85 -1.41
C ALA A 410 -11.77 -6.03 -0.34
N SER A 411 -12.40 -4.94 -0.77
CA SER A 411 -13.26 -4.07 0.06
C SER A 411 -14.67 -4.63 0.27
N GLU A 412 -14.92 -5.87 -0.15
CA GLU A 412 -16.20 -6.59 -0.02
C GLU A 412 -17.40 -5.90 -0.70
N ARG A 413 -17.17 -4.90 -1.57
CA ARG A 413 -18.18 -4.14 -2.32
C ARG A 413 -18.80 -4.97 -3.44
N ILE A 414 -18.09 -5.96 -3.97
CA ILE A 414 -18.60 -6.92 -4.95
C ILE A 414 -18.08 -8.32 -4.61
N ALA A 415 -18.90 -9.36 -4.82
CA ALA A 415 -18.44 -10.73 -4.62
C ALA A 415 -17.50 -11.17 -5.75
N GLY A 416 -16.38 -11.83 -5.43
CA GLY A 416 -15.42 -12.32 -6.43
C GLY A 416 -16.04 -13.26 -7.48
N THR A 417 -17.02 -14.08 -7.08
CA THR A 417 -17.80 -14.92 -8.00
C THR A 417 -18.62 -14.11 -9.01
N THR A 418 -19.11 -12.93 -8.62
CA THR A 418 -19.85 -12.02 -9.48
C THR A 418 -18.91 -11.36 -10.49
N VAL A 419 -17.73 -10.94 -10.04
CA VAL A 419 -16.68 -10.40 -10.92
C VAL A 419 -16.27 -11.43 -11.97
N VAL A 420 -15.97 -12.67 -11.56
CA VAL A 420 -15.57 -13.72 -12.51
C VAL A 420 -16.68 -14.04 -13.51
N ALA A 421 -17.94 -14.10 -13.07
CA ALA A 421 -19.07 -14.31 -13.95
C ALA A 421 -19.21 -13.17 -14.97
N LEU A 422 -19.08 -11.92 -14.53
CA LEU A 422 -19.14 -10.74 -15.40
C LEU A 422 -18.00 -10.72 -16.42
N ILE A 423 -16.76 -10.98 -15.98
CA ILE A 423 -15.58 -11.03 -16.87
C ILE A 423 -15.75 -12.13 -17.93
N ARG A 424 -16.28 -13.30 -17.57
CA ARG A 424 -16.57 -14.37 -18.53
C ARG A 424 -17.67 -14.00 -19.53
N GLU A 425 -18.61 -13.16 -19.14
CA GLU A 425 -19.76 -12.76 -19.97
C GLU A 425 -19.42 -11.63 -20.95
N VAL A 426 -18.70 -10.60 -20.50
CA VAL A 426 -18.45 -9.38 -21.30
C VAL A 426 -16.97 -9.05 -21.53
N GLY A 427 -16.06 -9.81 -20.92
CA GLY A 427 -14.62 -9.50 -20.92
C GLY A 427 -14.23 -8.50 -19.81
N PRO A 428 -12.92 -8.38 -19.50
CA PRO A 428 -12.43 -7.61 -18.36
C PRO A 428 -12.68 -6.10 -18.49
N THR A 429 -12.43 -5.50 -19.66
CA THR A 429 -12.59 -4.06 -19.88
C THR A 429 -14.05 -3.62 -19.73
N LYS A 430 -14.98 -4.33 -20.39
CA LYS A 430 -16.42 -4.04 -20.28
C LYS A 430 -16.97 -4.32 -18.89
N ALA A 431 -16.39 -5.29 -18.17
CA ALA A 431 -16.74 -5.53 -16.78
C ALA A 431 -16.42 -4.32 -15.89
N VAL A 432 -15.27 -3.67 -16.10
CA VAL A 432 -14.89 -2.43 -15.39
C VAL A 432 -15.90 -1.32 -15.70
N GLU A 433 -16.15 -1.04 -16.98
CA GLU A 433 -17.10 0.00 -17.42
C GLU A 433 -18.49 -0.19 -16.79
N ARG A 434 -18.97 -1.44 -16.77
CA ARG A 434 -20.29 -1.77 -16.23
C ARG A 434 -20.37 -1.57 -14.72
N VAL A 435 -19.33 -1.97 -14.00
CA VAL A 435 -19.25 -1.82 -12.54
C VAL A 435 -19.13 -0.35 -12.17
N ALA A 436 -18.32 0.43 -12.89
CA ALA A 436 -18.18 1.86 -12.67
C ALA A 436 -19.52 2.60 -12.88
N ALA A 437 -20.23 2.33 -13.98
CA ALA A 437 -21.53 2.94 -14.26
C ALA A 437 -22.60 2.64 -13.19
N GLU A 438 -22.62 1.41 -12.66
CA GLU A 438 -23.56 1.06 -11.57
C GLU A 438 -23.12 1.67 -10.23
N GLN A 439 -21.81 1.83 -9.98
CA GLN A 439 -21.33 2.58 -8.81
C GLN A 439 -21.77 4.04 -8.87
N GLU A 440 -21.57 4.74 -9.99
CA GLU A 440 -22.04 6.12 -10.20
C GLU A 440 -23.55 6.24 -9.95
N ARG A 441 -24.34 5.29 -10.45
CA ARG A 441 -25.78 5.24 -10.20
C ARG A 441 -26.13 5.09 -8.72
N LEU A 442 -25.39 4.24 -8.00
CA LEU A 442 -25.56 4.06 -6.55
C LEU A 442 -25.14 5.32 -5.78
N MET A 443 -24.06 5.99 -6.20
CA MET A 443 -23.63 7.27 -5.63
C MET A 443 -24.73 8.32 -5.77
N ALA A 444 -25.26 8.49 -6.99
CA ALA A 444 -26.35 9.43 -7.28
C ALA A 444 -27.64 9.11 -6.50
N ALA A 445 -27.85 7.84 -6.11
CA ALA A 445 -28.96 7.40 -5.28
C ALA A 445 -28.69 7.49 -3.76
N GLY A 446 -27.55 8.07 -3.33
CA GLY A 446 -27.14 8.17 -1.92
C GLY A 446 -26.75 6.83 -1.30
N LYS A 447 -26.41 5.82 -2.11
CA LYS A 447 -26.09 4.43 -1.72
C LYS A 447 -24.67 4.04 -2.11
N ALA A 448 -23.77 5.00 -1.97
CA ALA A 448 -22.34 4.88 -2.11
C ALA A 448 -21.76 3.54 -1.58
N ASP A 449 -22.10 3.20 -0.34
CA ASP A 449 -21.53 2.03 0.33
C ASP A 449 -22.23 0.70 0.08
N ALA A 450 -23.23 0.70 -0.80
CA ALA A 450 -24.01 -0.49 -1.07
C ALA A 450 -23.19 -1.54 -1.84
N LYS A 451 -23.24 -2.78 -1.35
CA LYS A 451 -22.69 -3.94 -2.05
C LYS A 451 -23.39 -4.15 -3.39
N LEU A 452 -22.61 -4.22 -4.48
CA LEU A 452 -23.12 -4.48 -5.82
C LEU A 452 -23.60 -5.93 -5.92
N ARG A 453 -24.86 -6.11 -6.32
CA ARG A 453 -25.48 -7.42 -6.46
C ARG A 453 -25.43 -7.90 -7.92
N PRO A 454 -25.35 -9.22 -8.17
CA PRO A 454 -25.34 -9.77 -9.53
C PRO A 454 -26.45 -9.23 -10.44
N LYS A 455 -27.66 -9.08 -9.90
CA LYS A 455 -28.83 -8.60 -10.65
C LYS A 455 -28.65 -7.18 -11.21
N GLN A 456 -27.89 -6.34 -10.52
CA GLN A 456 -27.63 -4.95 -10.96
C GLN A 456 -26.61 -4.91 -12.10
N LEU A 457 -25.76 -5.93 -12.18
CA LEU A 457 -24.71 -6.06 -13.18
C LEU A 457 -25.11 -6.97 -14.34
N GLU A 458 -26.35 -7.46 -14.37
CA GLU A 458 -26.86 -8.24 -15.49
C GLU A 458 -26.81 -7.43 -16.79
N VAL A 459 -26.45 -8.11 -17.87
CA VAL A 459 -26.38 -7.51 -19.20
C VAL A 459 -27.74 -7.73 -19.91
N PRO A 460 -28.47 -6.65 -20.27
CA PRO A 460 -29.70 -6.78 -21.03
C PRO A 460 -29.44 -7.46 -22.38
N GLY A 461 -30.25 -8.47 -22.72
CA GLY A 461 -30.22 -9.12 -24.04
C GLY A 461 -29.28 -10.32 -24.18
N ILE A 462 -28.36 -10.57 -23.26
CA ILE A 462 -27.45 -11.74 -23.33
C ILE A 462 -28.14 -13.02 -22.84
N LYS A 463 -28.95 -12.94 -21.79
CA LYS A 463 -29.66 -14.10 -21.23
C LYS A 463 -31.12 -14.12 -21.68
N PRO A 464 -31.62 -15.24 -22.22
CA PRO A 464 -33.03 -15.38 -22.52
C PRO A 464 -33.86 -15.14 -21.25
N SER A 465 -34.98 -14.44 -21.42
CA SER A 465 -35.87 -14.12 -20.30
C SER A 465 -36.32 -15.41 -19.58
N PRO A 466 -36.71 -15.34 -18.30
CA PRO A 466 -37.23 -16.51 -17.60
C PRO A 466 -38.40 -17.19 -18.33
N ALA A 467 -39.20 -16.42 -19.08
CA ALA A 467 -40.26 -16.95 -19.92
C ALA A 467 -39.72 -17.79 -21.08
N VAL A 468 -38.70 -17.29 -21.79
CA VAL A 468 -38.04 -18.02 -22.88
C VAL A 468 -37.37 -19.30 -22.36
N ARG A 469 -36.69 -19.24 -21.21
CA ARG A 469 -36.08 -20.44 -20.59
C ARG A 469 -37.11 -21.49 -20.20
N ARG A 470 -38.25 -21.10 -19.64
CA ARG A 470 -39.34 -22.04 -19.31
C ARG A 470 -40.01 -22.62 -20.56
N ALA A 471 -40.08 -21.85 -21.64
CA ALA A 471 -40.64 -22.29 -22.91
C ALA A 471 -39.67 -23.15 -23.74
N ALA A 472 -38.36 -23.11 -23.46
CA ALA A 472 -37.33 -23.73 -24.30
C ALA A 472 -37.55 -25.23 -24.55
N VAL A 473 -37.94 -26.01 -23.53
CA VAL A 473 -38.24 -27.45 -23.70
C VAL A 473 -39.43 -27.66 -24.63
N ARG A 474 -40.50 -26.88 -24.45
CA ARG A 474 -41.70 -26.97 -25.29
C ARG A 474 -41.43 -26.52 -26.72
N LEU A 475 -40.55 -25.53 -26.91
CA LEU A 475 -40.11 -25.10 -28.23
C LEU A 475 -39.28 -26.18 -28.91
N TYR A 476 -38.40 -26.87 -28.19
CA TYR A 476 -37.65 -28.02 -28.72
C TYR A 476 -38.59 -29.14 -29.19
N ASP A 477 -39.58 -29.50 -28.36
CA ASP A 477 -40.57 -30.52 -28.73
C ASP A 477 -41.42 -30.09 -29.93
N ALA A 478 -41.84 -28.83 -29.97
CA ALA A 478 -42.60 -28.27 -31.09
C ALA A 478 -41.79 -28.26 -32.39
N VAL A 479 -40.50 -27.91 -32.35
CA VAL A 479 -39.62 -27.91 -33.52
C VAL A 479 -39.37 -29.33 -34.04
N ASN A 480 -39.21 -30.32 -33.15
CA ASN A 480 -39.14 -31.73 -33.54
C ASN A 480 -40.45 -32.21 -34.18
N SER A 481 -41.60 -31.79 -33.64
CA SER A 481 -42.91 -32.09 -34.24
C SER A 481 -43.06 -31.46 -35.63
N ILE A 482 -42.57 -30.23 -35.83
CA ILE A 482 -42.59 -29.54 -37.13
C ILE A 482 -41.71 -30.26 -38.14
N LYS A 483 -40.52 -30.75 -37.74
CA LYS A 483 -39.62 -31.50 -38.61
C LYS A 483 -40.20 -32.85 -39.06
N GLY A 484 -41.05 -33.46 -38.23
CA GLY A 484 -41.76 -34.71 -38.58
C GLY A 484 -43.04 -34.52 -39.40
N ASP A 485 -43.47 -33.29 -39.65
CA ASP A 485 -44.70 -32.98 -40.37
C ASP A 485 -44.47 -32.98 -41.90
N PRO A 486 -45.40 -33.53 -42.72
CA PRO A 486 -45.29 -33.52 -44.18
C PRO A 486 -45.15 -32.12 -44.81
N GLY A 487 -45.60 -31.07 -44.12
CA GLY A 487 -45.47 -29.68 -44.54
C GLY A 487 -44.07 -29.10 -44.36
N PHE A 488 -43.16 -29.78 -43.66
CA PHE A 488 -41.77 -29.31 -43.48
C PHE A 488 -41.04 -29.14 -44.81
N ASP A 489 -41.27 -30.04 -45.77
CA ASP A 489 -40.69 -30.01 -47.11
C ASP A 489 -41.20 -28.83 -47.97
N GLN A 490 -42.22 -28.11 -47.50
CA GLN A 490 -42.75 -26.92 -48.15
C GLN A 490 -42.16 -25.62 -47.58
N LEU A 491 -41.40 -25.68 -46.48
CA LEU A 491 -40.69 -24.53 -45.93
C LEU A 491 -39.56 -24.06 -46.87
N SER A 492 -39.17 -22.79 -46.76
CA SER A 492 -38.01 -22.29 -47.51
C SER A 492 -36.74 -23.05 -47.12
N GLU A 493 -35.80 -23.16 -48.06
CA GLU A 493 -34.52 -23.83 -47.85
C GLU A 493 -33.75 -23.21 -46.67
N ALA A 494 -33.78 -21.88 -46.53
CA ALA A 494 -33.17 -21.17 -45.42
C ALA A 494 -33.77 -21.56 -44.05
N ASN A 495 -35.09 -21.74 -43.96
CA ASN A 495 -35.75 -22.09 -42.70
C ASN A 495 -35.52 -23.56 -42.33
N ARG A 496 -35.52 -24.47 -43.30
CA ARG A 496 -35.18 -25.88 -43.07
C ARG A 496 -33.73 -26.02 -42.58
N ALA A 497 -32.79 -25.36 -43.26
CA ALA A 497 -31.38 -25.36 -42.88
C ALA A 497 -31.16 -24.80 -41.46
N LEU A 498 -31.89 -23.75 -41.08
CA LEU A 498 -31.81 -23.20 -39.72
C LEU A 498 -32.34 -24.18 -38.67
N ILE A 499 -33.49 -24.82 -38.91
CA ILE A 499 -34.08 -25.79 -37.99
C ILE A 499 -33.15 -27.01 -37.82
N ASP A 500 -32.60 -27.52 -38.92
CA ASP A 500 -31.67 -28.66 -38.90
C ASP A 500 -30.40 -28.32 -38.13
N MET A 501 -29.78 -27.16 -38.40
CA MET A 501 -28.59 -26.71 -37.69
C MET A 501 -28.83 -26.55 -36.18
N LEU A 502 -29.98 -26.01 -35.78
CA LEU A 502 -30.33 -25.86 -34.36
C LEU A 502 -30.52 -27.21 -33.67
N LEU A 503 -31.23 -28.15 -34.30
CA LEU A 503 -31.45 -29.50 -33.75
C LEU A 503 -30.15 -30.30 -33.68
N ASP A 504 -29.30 -30.23 -34.70
CA ASP A 504 -28.00 -30.90 -34.73
C ASP A 504 -27.03 -30.36 -33.68
N THR A 505 -27.08 -29.05 -33.41
CA THR A 505 -26.30 -28.44 -32.34
C THR A 505 -26.71 -28.99 -30.97
N ILE A 506 -28.02 -29.12 -30.72
CA ILE A 506 -28.56 -29.62 -29.45
C ILE A 506 -28.22 -31.11 -29.27
N THR A 507 -28.44 -31.94 -30.29
CA THR A 507 -28.16 -33.39 -30.22
C THR A 507 -26.66 -33.67 -30.09
N SER A 508 -25.81 -32.89 -30.76
CA SER A 508 -24.34 -33.00 -30.63
C SER A 508 -23.85 -32.67 -29.22
N ASP A 509 -24.46 -31.68 -28.55
CA ASP A 509 -24.10 -31.31 -27.19
C ASP A 509 -24.60 -32.33 -26.15
N GLU A 510 -25.79 -32.90 -26.37
CA GLU A 510 -26.30 -34.04 -25.59
C GLU A 510 -25.40 -35.29 -25.72
N ALA A 511 -24.94 -35.60 -26.95
CA ALA A 511 -24.01 -36.69 -27.19
C ALA A 511 -22.66 -36.47 -26.49
N LYS A 512 -22.12 -35.24 -26.50
CA LYS A 512 -20.89 -34.87 -25.77
C LYS A 512 -21.07 -34.97 -24.25
N ARG A 513 -22.21 -34.55 -23.71
CA ARG A 513 -22.53 -34.67 -22.28
C ARG A 513 -22.70 -36.12 -21.84
N GLY A 514 -23.30 -36.96 -22.68
CA GLY A 514 -23.37 -38.42 -22.46
C GLY A 514 -21.98 -39.06 -22.46
N ALA A 515 -21.13 -38.71 -23.43
CA ALA A 515 -19.76 -39.21 -23.52
C ALA A 515 -18.88 -38.76 -22.33
N GLY A 516 -18.97 -37.51 -21.90
CA GLY A 516 -18.22 -36.97 -20.76
C GLY A 516 -18.66 -37.55 -19.41
N LYS A 517 -19.95 -37.88 -19.24
CA LYS A 517 -20.43 -38.65 -18.07
C LYS A 517 -19.89 -40.08 -18.06
N ASN A 518 -19.87 -40.76 -19.21
CA ASN A 518 -19.34 -42.12 -19.33
C ASN A 518 -17.82 -42.17 -19.10
N GLN A 519 -17.05 -41.20 -19.57
CA GLN A 519 -15.61 -41.11 -19.30
C GLN A 519 -15.30 -40.80 -17.82
N ASN A 520 -16.07 -39.91 -17.17
CA ASN A 520 -15.92 -39.64 -15.74
C ASN A 520 -16.34 -40.83 -14.85
N LEU A 521 -17.33 -41.62 -15.29
CA LEU A 521 -17.71 -42.84 -14.59
C LEU A 521 -16.61 -43.91 -14.74
N ALA A 522 -16.07 -44.07 -15.94
CA ALA A 522 -14.96 -45.00 -16.22
C ALA A 522 -13.68 -44.64 -15.44
N SER A 523 -13.35 -43.34 -15.32
CA SER A 523 -12.17 -42.91 -14.54
C SER A 523 -12.36 -43.11 -13.04
N ARG A 524 -13.57 -42.91 -12.50
CA ARG A 524 -13.90 -43.23 -11.10
C ARG A 524 -13.83 -44.73 -10.82
N PHE A 525 -14.35 -45.57 -11.72
CA PHE A 525 -14.22 -47.03 -11.61
C PHE A 525 -12.76 -47.49 -11.69
N ALA A 526 -11.96 -46.91 -12.58
CA ALA A 526 -10.53 -47.21 -12.67
C ALA A 526 -9.77 -46.81 -11.39
N HIS A 527 -10.12 -45.67 -10.79
CA HIS A 527 -9.55 -45.22 -9.52
C HIS A 527 -9.95 -46.15 -8.35
N GLU A 528 -11.22 -46.53 -8.23
CA GLU A 528 -11.67 -47.51 -7.22
C GLU A 528 -11.00 -48.87 -7.39
N LEU A 529 -10.80 -49.33 -8.63
CA LEU A 529 -10.11 -50.59 -8.90
C LEU A 529 -8.62 -50.52 -8.52
N ALA A 530 -7.98 -49.38 -8.75
CA ALA A 530 -6.60 -49.12 -8.34
C ALA A 530 -6.46 -49.06 -6.81
N VAL A 531 -7.39 -48.41 -6.12
CA VAL A 531 -7.44 -48.35 -4.65
C VAL A 531 -7.67 -49.74 -4.04
N LYS A 532 -8.57 -50.55 -4.62
CA LYS A 532 -8.79 -51.94 -4.17
C LYS A 532 -7.58 -52.83 -4.42
N LYS A 533 -6.89 -52.68 -5.56
CA LYS A 533 -5.63 -53.40 -5.83
C LYS A 533 -4.51 -52.97 -4.88
N ALA A 534 -4.42 -51.69 -4.54
CA ALA A 534 -3.44 -51.19 -3.57
C ALA A 534 -3.72 -51.73 -2.16
N ALA A 535 -5.01 -51.81 -1.76
CA ALA A 535 -5.41 -52.41 -0.49
C ALA A 535 -5.15 -53.93 -0.43
N ALA A 536 -5.34 -54.65 -1.54
CA ALA A 536 -5.07 -56.08 -1.64
C ALA A 536 -3.56 -56.43 -1.67
N ASN A 537 -2.70 -55.50 -2.08
CA ASN A 537 -1.25 -55.67 -2.05
C ASN A 537 -0.61 -55.25 -0.70
N ALA A 538 -1.39 -54.61 0.18
CA ALA A 538 -0.97 -54.16 1.51
C ALA A 538 -1.47 -55.06 2.65
N ALA A 539 -2.29 -56.07 2.32
CA ALA A 539 -2.69 -57.18 3.18
C ALA A 539 -1.92 -58.44 2.75
#